data_AF-A0A6P5F3T4-F1
#
_entry.id   AF-A0A6P5F3T4-F1
#
_cell.length_a   1.000
_cell.length_b   1.000
_cell.length_c   1.000
_cell.angle_alpha   90.00
_cell.angle_beta   90.00
_cell.angle_gamma   90.00
#
_symmetry.space_group_name_H-M   'P 1'
#
loop_
_entity.id
_entity.type
_entity.pdbx_description
1 polymer ?
#
loop_
_entity_poly.entity_id
_entity_poly.type
_entity_poly.pdbx_seq_one_letter_code
_entity_poly.pdbx_strand_id
1 'polypeptide(L)'
;MGPGEEEKGEIFFFYRPKVNKEEAQGPDDVQRIYIVLRPQSGKQPVEEKQASESGKEGRKKGRSIKEGSGKQPVEEKQASEPGKEGRKKGQSKEGGRNNDTVEGGRGTEEVDIEKQPLLRLIVMGKKRLPNPSERSRPFWGFVELVTTNVDDIKTALKGEEYDTATRGRRHRPPARALAEGVYRILRHVPSGRQGRQEHTHLIYKLELPPSGSEGEPQESFNVEREASFLIQIKNPEVGRGDGSDIGGGFRGLQTKRKAAFPARLQGQFGGKRFIPADPPDFLNYEGCELLLISASDDIEEELGLELKTECEADADCSDLLQMFGEAAATKPLLSGTWV
;
A
#
# COMPACT_ATOMS: atom_id res chain seq x y z
N MET A 1 32.64 -7.65 2.78
CA MET A 1 31.53 -8.07 1.90
C MET A 1 30.52 -6.94 1.94
N GLY A 2 30.19 -6.33 0.80
CA GLY A 2 29.14 -5.32 0.75
C GLY A 2 27.77 -5.91 1.06
N PRO A 3 26.73 -5.08 1.27
CA PRO A 3 25.37 -5.55 1.44
C PRO A 3 24.93 -6.40 0.24
N GLY A 4 24.12 -7.42 0.49
CA GLY A 4 23.52 -8.23 -0.57
C GLY A 4 22.37 -7.46 -1.21
N GLU A 5 22.46 -7.18 -2.50
CA GLU A 5 21.33 -6.61 -3.24
C GLU A 5 20.25 -7.66 -3.43
N GLU A 6 19.04 -7.35 -2.97
CA GLU A 6 17.89 -8.24 -3.07
C GLU A 6 17.00 -7.84 -4.26
N GLU A 7 16.80 -6.54 -4.47
CA GLU A 7 15.92 -6.00 -5.52
C GLU A 7 16.30 -4.57 -5.92
N LYS A 8 16.13 -4.21 -7.20
CA LYS A 8 16.17 -2.82 -7.71
C LYS A 8 14.98 -2.53 -8.62
N GLY A 9 14.59 -1.26 -8.71
CA GLY A 9 13.53 -0.84 -9.61
C GLY A 9 13.17 0.64 -9.50
N GLU A 10 11.98 0.99 -10.00
CA GLU A 10 11.42 2.34 -9.95
C GLU A 10 10.46 2.51 -8.76
N ILE A 11 10.47 3.70 -8.16
CA ILE A 11 9.59 4.09 -7.07
C ILE A 11 8.84 5.37 -7.43
N PHE A 12 7.53 5.33 -7.19
CA PHE A 12 6.65 6.48 -7.44
C PHE A 12 5.88 6.83 -6.18
N PHE A 13 5.83 8.11 -5.85
CA PHE A 13 5.10 8.63 -4.72
C PHE A 13 3.84 9.34 -5.20
N PHE A 14 2.72 9.09 -4.52
CA PHE A 14 1.46 9.80 -4.76
C PHE A 14 0.84 10.23 -3.44
N TYR A 15 0.11 11.33 -3.45
CA TYR A 15 -0.77 11.70 -2.34
C TYR A 15 -2.20 11.87 -2.84
N ARG A 16 -3.18 11.57 -1.98
CA ARG A 16 -4.59 11.85 -2.27
C ARG A 16 -5.09 12.94 -1.32
N PRO A 17 -5.64 14.06 -1.82
CA PRO A 17 -6.26 15.05 -0.95
C PRO A 17 -7.48 14.49 -0.21
N LYS A 18 -7.90 15.18 0.85
CA LYS A 18 -9.12 14.86 1.60
C LYS A 18 -10.37 15.02 0.71
N VAL A 19 -11.44 14.34 1.13
CA VAL A 19 -12.76 14.44 0.49
C VAL A 19 -13.20 15.90 0.40
N ASN A 20 -13.66 16.31 -0.77
CA ASN A 20 -14.05 17.67 -1.12
C ASN A 20 -12.92 18.73 -1.01
N LYS A 21 -11.65 18.32 -1.04
CA LYS A 21 -10.51 19.22 -1.29
C LYS A 21 -9.93 18.89 -2.65
N GLU A 22 -9.93 19.83 -3.58
CA GLU A 22 -9.34 19.61 -4.91
C GLU A 22 -7.81 19.59 -4.84
N GLU A 23 -7.23 20.40 -3.96
CA GLU A 23 -5.79 20.50 -3.75
C GLU A 23 -5.46 20.39 -2.26
N ALA A 24 -4.25 19.89 -1.97
CA ALA A 24 -3.69 19.90 -0.62
C ALA A 24 -2.70 21.05 -0.50
N GLN A 25 -2.79 21.81 0.60
CA GLN A 25 -1.82 22.85 0.96
C GLN A 25 -0.85 22.37 2.05
N GLY A 26 -0.98 21.12 2.47
CA GLY A 26 -0.17 20.54 3.52
C GLY A 26 -0.65 19.13 3.90
N PRO A 27 0.06 18.45 4.80
CA PRO A 27 -0.25 17.07 5.17
C PRO A 27 -1.58 16.91 5.90
N ASP A 28 -2.08 17.96 6.55
CA ASP A 28 -3.42 17.90 7.12
C ASP A 28 -4.50 17.77 6.06
N ASP A 29 -4.24 18.20 4.84
CA ASP A 29 -5.17 18.14 3.71
C ASP A 29 -5.06 16.85 2.90
N VAL A 30 -4.12 15.99 3.27
CA VAL A 30 -3.95 14.68 2.68
C VAL A 30 -4.81 13.65 3.41
N GLN A 31 -5.43 12.78 2.62
CA GLN A 31 -6.11 11.59 3.09
C GLN A 31 -5.11 10.45 3.30
N ARG A 32 -4.27 10.18 2.28
CA ARG A 32 -3.31 9.07 2.24
C ARG A 32 -2.13 9.39 1.34
N ILE A 33 -0.98 8.81 1.67
CA ILE A 33 0.18 8.69 0.79
C ILE A 33 0.21 7.26 0.24
N TYR A 34 0.60 7.14 -1.02
CA TYR A 34 0.83 5.89 -1.72
C TYR A 34 2.27 5.84 -2.22
N ILE A 35 2.85 4.65 -2.19
CA ILE A 35 4.12 4.32 -2.83
C ILE A 35 3.81 3.23 -3.85
N VAL A 36 4.24 3.39 -5.09
CA VAL A 36 4.22 2.33 -6.09
C VAL A 36 5.65 1.88 -6.31
N LEU A 37 5.92 0.59 -6.11
CA LEU A 37 7.19 -0.02 -6.47
C LEU A 37 7.00 -0.83 -7.75
N ARG A 38 7.94 -0.67 -8.68
CA ARG A 38 8.07 -1.49 -9.88
C ARG A 38 9.44 -2.16 -9.88
N PRO A 39 9.55 -3.42 -9.40
CA PRO A 39 10.78 -4.18 -9.50
C PRO A 39 11.17 -4.32 -10.98
N GLN A 40 12.42 -4.02 -11.30
CA GLN A 40 13.00 -4.20 -12.63
C GLN A 40 14.01 -5.34 -12.65
N SER A 41 14.67 -5.63 -11.53
CA SER A 41 15.45 -6.85 -11.37
C SER A 41 15.60 -7.21 -9.89
N GLY A 42 15.70 -8.50 -9.60
CA GLY A 42 16.11 -9.02 -8.30
C GLY A 42 17.22 -10.05 -8.44
N LYS A 43 17.43 -10.86 -7.40
CA LYS A 43 18.31 -12.04 -7.49
C LYS A 43 17.90 -13.01 -8.59
N GLN A 44 16.62 -13.04 -8.94
CA GLN A 44 16.10 -13.82 -10.06
C GLN A 44 15.17 -12.94 -10.92
N PRO A 45 15.07 -13.22 -12.24
CA PRO A 45 14.16 -12.49 -13.12
C PRO A 45 12.70 -12.94 -12.98
N VAL A 46 12.46 -14.10 -12.34
CA VAL A 46 11.11 -14.62 -12.10
C VAL A 46 10.76 -14.42 -10.63
N GLU A 47 9.69 -13.67 -10.40
CA GLU A 47 9.14 -13.35 -9.09
C GLU A 47 7.86 -14.15 -8.85
N GLU A 48 7.65 -14.62 -7.61
CA GLU A 48 6.39 -15.24 -7.20
C GLU A 48 5.48 -14.16 -6.60
N LYS A 49 4.27 -14.01 -7.13
CA LYS A 49 3.25 -13.13 -6.54
C LYS A 49 1.96 -13.84 -6.19
N GLN A 50 1.15 -13.19 -5.36
CA GLN A 50 -0.22 -13.62 -5.12
C GLN A 50 -0.99 -13.71 -6.45
N ALA A 51 -1.64 -14.84 -6.69
CA ALA A 51 -2.46 -15.03 -7.88
C ALA A 51 -3.65 -14.07 -7.87
N SER A 52 -4.07 -13.62 -9.05
CA SER A 52 -5.05 -12.53 -9.16
C SER A 52 -6.41 -12.81 -8.51
N GLU A 53 -6.83 -14.06 -8.37
CA GLU A 53 -8.09 -14.44 -7.69
C GLU A 53 -7.90 -14.83 -6.20
N SER A 54 -6.66 -14.98 -5.77
CA SER A 54 -6.26 -15.39 -4.42
C SER A 54 -6.53 -14.27 -3.42
N GLY A 55 -7.01 -14.58 -2.21
CA GLY A 55 -7.22 -13.59 -1.13
C GLY A 55 -8.33 -12.54 -1.31
N LYS A 56 -9.07 -12.54 -2.43
CA LYS A 56 -10.11 -11.53 -2.73
C LYS A 56 -11.49 -11.79 -2.11
N GLU A 57 -11.65 -12.86 -1.34
CA GLU A 57 -12.94 -13.32 -0.78
C GLU A 57 -13.58 -12.37 0.24
N GLY A 58 -12.83 -11.36 0.72
CA GLY A 58 -13.34 -10.29 1.58
C GLY A 58 -13.77 -9.01 0.84
N ARG A 59 -13.43 -8.87 -0.44
CA ARG A 59 -13.71 -7.65 -1.22
C ARG A 59 -15.17 -7.70 -1.69
N LYS A 60 -16.04 -6.89 -1.08
CA LYS A 60 -17.40 -6.71 -1.59
C LYS A 60 -17.28 -6.25 -3.05
N LYS A 61 -17.62 -7.11 -4.02
CA LYS A 61 -17.82 -6.69 -5.41
C LYS A 61 -18.81 -5.52 -5.38
N GLY A 62 -18.36 -4.34 -5.84
CA GLY A 62 -19.26 -3.21 -6.05
C GLY A 62 -20.43 -3.72 -6.87
N ARG A 63 -21.66 -3.43 -6.43
CA ARG A 63 -22.87 -3.77 -7.20
C ARG A 63 -22.71 -3.14 -8.58
N SER A 64 -22.45 -3.97 -9.59
CA SER A 64 -22.69 -3.61 -10.97
C SER A 64 -24.18 -3.29 -11.08
N ILE A 65 -24.50 -2.00 -11.16
CA ILE A 65 -25.84 -1.55 -11.51
C ILE A 65 -26.02 -1.96 -12.96
N LYS A 66 -26.71 -3.08 -13.18
CA LYS A 66 -27.26 -3.40 -14.50
C LYS A 66 -28.33 -2.35 -14.78
N GLU A 67 -28.11 -1.54 -15.81
CA GLU A 67 -29.15 -0.77 -16.46
C GLU A 67 -30.29 -1.71 -16.85
N GLY A 68 -31.48 -1.42 -16.33
CA GLY A 68 -32.71 -2.18 -16.54
C GLY A 68 -33.86 -1.20 -16.63
N SER A 69 -34.23 -0.93 -17.87
CA SER A 69 -35.40 -0.25 -18.41
C SER A 69 -36.66 -0.17 -17.54
N GLY A 70 -37.36 0.97 -17.72
CA GLY A 70 -38.52 1.42 -16.96
C GLY A 70 -39.68 0.45 -16.77
N LYS A 71 -40.39 0.67 -15.66
CA LYS A 71 -41.86 0.85 -15.62
C LYS A 71 -42.27 1.38 -14.23
N GLN A 72 -43.06 2.45 -14.21
CA GLN A 72 -43.84 2.87 -13.04
C GLN A 72 -44.91 1.81 -12.73
N PRO A 73 -45.50 1.79 -11.51
CA PRO A 73 -46.70 2.62 -11.29
C PRO A 73 -46.75 3.32 -9.92
N VAL A 74 -47.69 4.26 -9.86
CA VAL A 74 -48.10 5.18 -8.80
C VAL A 74 -49.28 4.56 -8.03
N GLU A 75 -49.43 4.94 -6.74
CA GLU A 75 -50.66 4.92 -5.89
C GLU A 75 -51.30 3.53 -5.55
N GLU A 76 -51.97 3.25 -4.42
CA GLU A 76 -52.53 4.01 -3.31
C GLU A 76 -52.80 3.08 -2.08
N LYS A 77 -52.72 3.64 -0.87
CA LYS A 77 -53.36 3.34 0.45
C LYS A 77 -54.03 1.97 0.74
N GLN A 78 -53.79 1.42 1.94
CA GLN A 78 -54.70 1.48 3.11
C GLN A 78 -54.17 0.69 4.33
N ALA A 79 -54.55 1.16 5.52
CA ALA A 79 -54.12 0.72 6.84
C ALA A 79 -54.99 -0.41 7.44
N SER A 80 -54.42 -1.22 8.35
CA SER A 80 -55.08 -1.71 9.58
C SER A 80 -54.10 -2.45 10.51
N GLU A 81 -54.06 -2.02 11.77
CA GLU A 81 -53.53 -2.74 12.95
C GLU A 81 -54.67 -3.52 13.66
N PRO A 82 -54.52 -4.10 14.88
CA PRO A 82 -53.53 -5.05 15.41
C PRO A 82 -54.21 -6.30 16.05
N GLY A 83 -53.47 -7.34 16.45
CA GLY A 83 -54.04 -8.34 17.38
C GLY A 83 -53.28 -9.63 17.69
N LYS A 84 -52.82 -9.70 18.95
CA LYS A 84 -52.76 -10.87 19.87
C LYS A 84 -51.67 -11.94 19.78
N GLU A 85 -50.86 -11.92 20.85
CA GLU A 85 -50.35 -13.01 21.71
C GLU A 85 -50.52 -14.48 21.27
N GLY A 86 -49.39 -15.20 21.30
CA GLY A 86 -49.35 -16.66 21.25
C GLY A 86 -47.99 -17.22 21.67
N ARG A 87 -47.82 -17.43 22.98
CA ARG A 87 -46.66 -18.10 23.61
C ARG A 87 -46.73 -19.61 23.35
N LYS A 88 -45.77 -20.21 22.64
CA LYS A 88 -45.51 -21.66 22.70
C LYS A 88 -44.01 -21.98 22.71
N LYS A 89 -43.65 -22.75 23.74
CA LYS A 89 -42.33 -23.36 24.00
C LYS A 89 -41.98 -24.39 22.91
N GLY A 90 -40.68 -24.45 22.63
CA GLY A 90 -39.90 -25.68 22.51
C GLY A 90 -40.09 -26.49 21.24
N GLN A 91 -39.08 -26.46 20.37
CA GLN A 91 -38.48 -27.70 19.87
C GLN A 91 -37.12 -27.39 19.23
N SER A 92 -36.11 -28.05 19.77
CA SER A 92 -34.77 -28.23 19.24
C SER A 92 -34.82 -28.69 17.79
N LYS A 93 -34.16 -27.93 16.90
CA LYS A 93 -33.61 -28.47 15.66
C LYS A 93 -32.15 -28.10 15.57
N GLU A 94 -31.32 -29.13 15.65
CA GLU A 94 -29.93 -29.13 15.23
C GLU A 94 -29.83 -28.51 13.83
N GLY A 95 -29.36 -27.28 13.77
CA GLY A 95 -28.88 -26.65 12.55
C GLY A 95 -27.36 -26.75 12.58
N GLY A 96 -26.81 -27.67 11.79
CA GLY A 96 -25.38 -27.84 11.62
C GLY A 96 -24.69 -26.49 11.40
N ARG A 97 -23.68 -26.21 12.24
CA ARG A 97 -22.70 -25.16 11.95
C ARG A 97 -21.94 -25.60 10.71
N ASN A 98 -22.34 -25.11 9.54
CA ASN A 98 -21.39 -24.97 8.45
C ASN A 98 -20.35 -23.96 8.92
N ASN A 99 -19.27 -24.50 9.44
CA ASN A 99 -18.06 -23.76 9.69
C ASN A 99 -17.39 -23.57 8.32
N ASP A 100 -17.99 -22.74 7.47
CA ASP A 100 -17.36 -22.27 6.25
C ASP A 100 -16.31 -21.22 6.67
N THR A 101 -15.26 -21.69 7.34
CA THR A 101 -13.95 -21.05 7.22
C THR A 101 -13.56 -21.22 5.76
N VAL A 102 -14.00 -20.28 4.92
CA VAL A 102 -13.48 -20.12 3.57
C VAL A 102 -12.02 -19.73 3.77
N GLU A 103 -11.14 -20.73 3.81
CA GLU A 103 -9.70 -20.53 3.72
C GLU A 103 -9.45 -20.02 2.31
N GLY A 104 -9.39 -18.69 2.18
CA GLY A 104 -9.06 -18.05 0.93
C GLY A 104 -7.77 -18.63 0.37
N GLY A 105 -7.81 -18.98 -0.91
CA GLY A 105 -6.73 -19.67 -1.60
C GLY A 105 -5.38 -18.99 -1.36
N ARG A 106 -4.34 -19.79 -1.20
CA ARG A 106 -2.92 -19.36 -1.18
C ARG A 106 -2.31 -19.48 -2.58
N GLY A 107 -3.09 -19.15 -3.61
CA GLY A 107 -2.63 -19.28 -4.99
C GLY A 107 -1.50 -18.30 -5.24
N THR A 108 -0.42 -18.79 -5.84
CA THR A 108 0.72 -18.00 -6.33
C THR A 108 0.83 -18.12 -7.84
N GLU A 109 1.39 -17.12 -8.49
CA GLU A 109 1.73 -17.13 -9.91
C GLU A 109 3.12 -16.55 -10.12
N GLU A 110 3.83 -17.08 -11.11
CA GLU A 110 5.16 -16.61 -11.49
C GLU A 110 5.06 -15.46 -12.48
N VAL A 111 5.91 -14.45 -12.30
CA VAL A 111 5.98 -13.26 -13.13
C VAL A 111 7.43 -13.02 -13.53
N ASP A 112 7.70 -13.06 -14.83
CA ASP A 112 8.99 -12.66 -15.38
C ASP A 112 9.03 -11.12 -15.50
N ILE A 113 9.75 -10.47 -14.58
CA ILE A 113 9.77 -9.00 -14.46
C ILE A 113 10.54 -8.31 -15.59
N GLU A 114 11.35 -9.05 -16.34
CA GLU A 114 12.01 -8.55 -17.55
C GLU A 114 11.05 -8.48 -18.74
N LYS A 115 9.98 -9.29 -18.72
CA LYS A 115 8.99 -9.37 -19.81
C LYS A 115 7.74 -8.54 -19.56
N GLN A 116 7.32 -8.42 -18.31
CA GLN A 116 6.12 -7.69 -17.93
C GLN A 116 6.31 -6.99 -16.58
N PRO A 117 5.67 -5.83 -16.35
CA PRO A 117 5.84 -5.12 -15.10
C PRO A 117 5.21 -5.90 -13.95
N LEU A 118 5.85 -5.86 -12.78
CA LEU A 118 5.25 -6.18 -11.49
C LEU A 118 5.06 -4.88 -10.73
N LEU A 119 3.85 -4.62 -10.21
CA LEU A 119 3.52 -3.37 -9.53
C LEU A 119 2.98 -3.66 -8.14
N ARG A 120 3.55 -2.99 -7.15
CA ARG A 120 3.14 -3.06 -5.74
C ARG A 120 2.65 -1.70 -5.30
N LEU A 121 1.36 -1.56 -5.04
CA LEU A 121 0.78 -0.34 -4.46
C LEU A 121 0.76 -0.46 -2.93
N ILE A 122 1.57 0.36 -2.28
CA ILE A 122 1.66 0.45 -0.83
C ILE A 122 0.90 1.69 -0.35
N VAL A 123 0.12 1.54 0.71
CA VAL A 123 -0.59 2.64 1.38
C VAL A 123 0.07 2.91 2.73
N MET A 124 0.50 4.15 2.93
CA MET A 124 1.07 4.58 4.21
C MET A 124 -0.03 5.00 5.19
N GLY A 125 0.09 4.58 6.45
CA GLY A 125 -0.86 4.94 7.51
C GLY A 125 -0.67 6.36 8.06
N LYS A 126 0.51 6.94 7.83
CA LYS A 126 0.82 8.34 8.11
C LYS A 126 0.75 9.15 6.82
N LYS A 127 0.57 10.45 6.97
CA LYS A 127 0.46 11.40 5.86
C LYS A 127 1.79 12.08 5.52
N ARG A 128 2.89 11.49 5.97
CA ARG A 128 4.30 11.84 5.71
C ARG A 128 5.11 10.55 5.83
N LEU A 129 6.31 10.51 5.28
CA LEU A 129 7.30 9.45 5.54
C LEU A 129 8.08 9.73 6.84
N PRO A 130 8.75 8.73 7.42
CA PRO A 130 9.65 8.96 8.55
C PRO A 130 10.70 10.02 8.18
N ASN A 131 10.91 11.01 9.05
CA ASN A 131 11.98 11.99 8.86
C ASN A 131 13.34 11.31 9.19
N PRO A 132 14.30 11.27 8.26
CA PRO A 132 15.64 10.72 8.50
C PRO A 132 16.38 11.40 9.66
N SER A 133 16.30 12.73 9.73
CA SER A 133 17.01 13.55 10.73
C SER A 133 16.37 13.54 12.12
N GLU A 134 15.20 12.91 12.30
CA GLU A 134 14.51 12.81 13.59
C GLU A 134 14.30 11.35 14.01
N ARG A 135 14.63 11.05 15.27
CA ARG A 135 14.30 9.75 15.85
C ARG A 135 12.79 9.63 16.08
N SER A 136 12.08 9.03 15.12
CA SER A 136 10.64 8.85 15.15
C SER A 136 10.23 7.39 15.42
N ARG A 137 8.96 7.19 15.80
CA ARG A 137 8.39 5.83 15.88
C ARG A 137 8.26 5.25 14.47
N PRO A 138 8.36 3.93 14.28
CA PRO A 138 8.14 3.29 12.97
C PRO A 138 6.81 3.70 12.33
N PHE A 139 6.82 3.99 11.04
CA PHE A 139 5.60 4.31 10.29
C PHE A 139 5.06 3.04 9.66
N TRP A 140 3.80 2.77 9.93
CA TRP A 140 3.11 1.61 9.40
C TRP A 140 2.56 1.88 8.00
N GLY A 141 2.63 0.87 7.14
CA GLY A 141 1.99 0.83 5.84
C GLY A 141 1.54 -0.59 5.50
N PHE A 142 0.89 -0.75 4.37
CA PHE A 142 0.53 -2.07 3.87
C PHE A 142 0.41 -2.11 2.35
N VAL A 143 0.61 -3.30 1.78
CA VAL A 143 0.40 -3.55 0.35
C VAL A 143 -1.10 -3.63 0.06
N GLU A 144 -1.63 -2.67 -0.69
CA GLU A 144 -3.05 -2.63 -1.09
C GLU A 144 -3.32 -3.52 -2.31
N LEU A 145 -2.40 -3.55 -3.27
CA LEU A 145 -2.57 -4.21 -4.56
C LEU A 145 -1.22 -4.71 -5.10
N VAL A 146 -1.21 -5.91 -5.67
CA VAL A 146 -0.08 -6.45 -6.44
C VAL A 146 -0.59 -6.94 -7.79
N THR A 147 -0.07 -6.38 -8.88
CA THR A 147 -0.61 -6.61 -10.23
C THR A 147 0.47 -6.51 -11.30
N THR A 148 0.23 -7.11 -12.46
CA THR A 148 1.02 -6.88 -13.68
C THR A 148 0.34 -5.90 -14.64
N ASN A 149 -0.87 -5.44 -14.32
CA ASN A 149 -1.62 -4.50 -15.14
C ASN A 149 -1.60 -3.09 -14.55
N VAL A 150 -1.04 -2.14 -15.30
CA VAL A 150 -0.97 -0.73 -14.94
C VAL A 150 -2.37 -0.11 -14.72
N ASP A 151 -3.38 -0.58 -15.45
CA ASP A 151 -4.75 -0.03 -15.35
C ASP A 151 -5.40 -0.29 -13.98
N ASP A 152 -4.99 -1.35 -13.27
CA ASP A 152 -5.45 -1.60 -11.91
C ASP A 152 -4.94 -0.52 -10.96
N ILE A 153 -3.68 -0.08 -11.13
CA ILE A 153 -3.09 1.02 -10.35
C ILE A 153 -3.77 2.33 -10.70
N LYS A 154 -3.97 2.63 -11.99
CA LYS A 154 -4.72 3.82 -12.44
C LYS A 154 -6.12 3.86 -11.81
N THR A 155 -6.80 2.72 -11.78
CA THR A 155 -8.12 2.59 -11.15
C THR A 155 -8.06 2.84 -9.65
N ALA A 156 -7.07 2.30 -8.95
CA ALA A 156 -6.87 2.52 -7.52
C ALA A 156 -6.54 3.99 -7.19
N LEU A 157 -5.85 4.71 -8.08
CA LEU A 157 -5.47 6.11 -7.93
C LEU A 157 -6.56 7.09 -8.41
N LYS A 158 -7.53 6.64 -9.22
CA LYS A 158 -8.61 7.47 -9.75
C LYS A 158 -9.49 8.10 -8.65
N GLY A 159 -10.04 9.27 -8.95
CA GLY A 159 -11.09 9.91 -8.17
C GLY A 159 -12.44 9.22 -8.37
N GLU A 160 -13.35 9.41 -7.43
CA GLU A 160 -14.72 8.91 -7.57
C GLU A 160 -15.70 9.86 -6.89
N GLU A 161 -16.90 9.94 -7.44
CA GLU A 161 -18.04 10.57 -6.78
C GLU A 161 -18.95 9.49 -6.23
N TYR A 162 -19.46 9.70 -5.02
CA TYR A 162 -20.37 8.76 -4.38
C TYR A 162 -21.37 9.47 -3.50
N ASP A 163 -22.59 8.93 -3.44
CA ASP A 163 -23.62 9.44 -2.56
C ASP A 163 -23.51 8.82 -1.17
N THR A 164 -23.69 9.67 -0.17
CA THR A 164 -23.78 9.25 1.23
C THR A 164 -25.20 9.44 1.74
N ALA A 165 -25.71 8.44 2.45
CA ALA A 165 -27.09 8.44 2.96
C ALA A 165 -27.41 9.64 3.86
N THR A 166 -26.42 10.22 4.52
CA THR A 166 -26.61 11.30 5.51
C THR A 166 -26.05 12.65 5.09
N ARG A 167 -25.20 12.67 4.05
CA ARG A 167 -24.35 13.83 3.75
C ARG A 167 -24.30 14.16 2.25
N GLY A 168 -25.19 13.58 1.44
CA GLY A 168 -25.33 13.86 0.01
C GLY A 168 -24.15 13.37 -0.84
N ARG A 169 -24.00 13.96 -2.03
CA ARG A 169 -22.92 13.65 -2.97
C ARG A 169 -21.57 14.08 -2.39
N ARG A 170 -20.60 13.17 -2.41
CA ARG A 170 -19.22 13.36 -1.95
C ARG A 170 -18.29 13.12 -3.13
N HIS A 171 -17.25 13.93 -3.21
CA HIS A 171 -16.20 13.78 -4.20
C HIS A 171 -14.90 13.35 -3.51
N ARG A 172 -14.39 12.17 -3.86
CA ARG A 172 -13.03 11.76 -3.54
C ARG A 172 -12.13 12.16 -4.71
N PRO A 173 -11.24 13.15 -4.53
CA PRO A 173 -10.35 13.59 -5.59
C PRO A 173 -9.39 12.45 -6.00
N PRO A 174 -8.88 12.46 -7.25
CA PRO A 174 -7.83 11.54 -7.67
C PRO A 174 -6.56 11.72 -6.84
N ALA A 175 -5.74 10.67 -6.77
CA ALA A 175 -4.39 10.81 -6.26
C ALA A 175 -3.54 11.63 -7.25
N ARG A 176 -2.59 12.39 -6.71
CA ARG A 176 -1.68 13.27 -7.44
C ARG A 176 -0.27 12.71 -7.27
N ALA A 177 0.49 12.68 -8.36
CA ALA A 177 1.89 12.31 -8.32
C ALA A 177 2.68 13.35 -7.50
N LEU A 178 3.62 12.84 -6.71
CA LEU A 178 4.48 13.62 -5.82
C LEU A 178 5.92 13.54 -6.28
N ALA A 179 6.44 12.35 -6.55
CA ALA A 179 7.82 12.17 -6.96
C ALA A 179 8.00 10.83 -7.68
N GLU A 180 9.09 10.74 -8.42
CA GLU A 180 9.54 9.55 -9.15
C GLU A 180 11.04 9.39 -8.93
N GLY A 181 11.50 8.15 -8.88
CA GLY A 181 12.92 7.84 -8.81
C GLY A 181 13.22 6.37 -8.84
N VAL A 182 14.44 6.02 -8.46
CA VAL A 182 14.94 4.65 -8.41
C VAL A 182 15.10 4.18 -6.97
N TYR A 183 14.89 2.89 -6.72
CA TYR A 183 15.08 2.29 -5.39
C TYR A 183 15.90 1.00 -5.44
N ARG A 184 16.45 0.66 -4.27
CA ARG A 184 17.08 -0.63 -3.97
C ARG A 184 16.57 -1.17 -2.64
N ILE A 185 16.36 -2.48 -2.59
CA ILE A 185 16.17 -3.24 -1.36
C ILE A 185 17.43 -4.06 -1.11
N LEU A 186 18.04 -3.83 0.05
CA LEU A 186 19.36 -4.35 0.37
C LEU A 186 19.36 -5.04 1.72
N ARG A 187 19.90 -6.25 1.76
CA ARG A 187 20.19 -6.94 3.01
C ARG A 187 21.52 -6.46 3.55
N HIS A 188 21.51 -5.93 4.76
CA HIS A 188 22.72 -5.51 5.47
C HIS A 188 22.94 -6.35 6.74
N VAL A 189 24.15 -6.89 6.84
CA VAL A 189 24.64 -7.60 8.02
C VAL A 189 25.70 -6.71 8.66
N PRO A 190 25.38 -5.99 9.75
CA PRO A 190 26.30 -5.00 10.30
C PRO A 190 27.60 -5.64 10.78
N SER A 191 28.72 -5.17 10.24
CA SER A 191 30.06 -5.61 10.60
C SER A 191 30.54 -4.91 11.87
N GLY A 192 30.22 -5.47 13.04
CA GLY A 192 30.77 -5.01 14.32
C GLY A 192 29.82 -5.13 15.51
N ARG A 193 30.35 -5.70 16.61
CA ARG A 193 29.68 -6.16 17.85
C ARG A 193 28.77 -7.38 17.66
N GLN A 194 29.12 -8.47 18.35
CA GLN A 194 28.27 -9.65 18.50
C GLN A 194 26.87 -9.22 18.97
N GLY A 195 25.84 -9.54 18.18
CA GLY A 195 24.44 -9.40 18.60
C GLY A 195 23.57 -8.37 17.86
N ARG A 196 24.09 -7.61 16.88
CA ARG A 196 23.20 -6.84 15.98
C ARG A 196 22.53 -7.78 14.98
N GLN A 197 21.20 -7.67 14.87
CA GLN A 197 20.42 -8.45 13.92
C GLN A 197 20.56 -7.90 12.50
N GLU A 198 20.49 -8.82 11.55
CA GLU A 198 20.37 -8.52 10.12
C GLU A 198 19.15 -7.64 9.87
N HIS A 199 19.28 -6.70 8.94
CA HIS A 199 18.20 -5.79 8.59
C HIS A 199 18.20 -5.50 7.10
N THR A 200 17.04 -5.10 6.60
CA THR A 200 16.83 -4.79 5.18
C THR A 200 16.59 -3.29 5.05
N HIS A 201 17.34 -2.65 4.17
CA HIS A 201 17.14 -1.26 3.79
C HIS A 201 16.28 -1.17 2.53
N LEU A 202 15.33 -0.24 2.52
CA LEU A 202 14.75 0.34 1.32
C LEU A 202 15.39 1.71 1.15
N ILE A 203 16.13 1.90 0.06
CA ILE A 203 16.82 3.14 -0.26
C ILE A 203 16.29 3.64 -1.58
N TYR A 204 16.08 4.94 -1.70
CA TYR A 204 15.68 5.54 -2.96
C TYR A 204 16.38 6.87 -3.21
N LYS A 205 16.41 7.25 -4.49
CA LYS A 205 16.86 8.56 -4.96
C LYS A 205 15.88 9.08 -6.02
N LEU A 206 15.42 10.31 -5.86
CA LEU A 206 14.44 10.94 -6.75
C LEU A 206 15.09 11.42 -8.05
N GLU A 207 14.40 11.18 -9.15
CA GLU A 207 14.69 11.72 -10.48
C GLU A 207 13.79 12.92 -10.76
N LEU A 208 12.50 12.82 -10.41
CA LEU A 208 11.53 13.91 -10.52
C LEU A 208 10.86 14.25 -9.18
N PRO A 209 10.59 15.54 -8.93
CA PRO A 209 10.94 16.70 -9.77
C PRO A 209 12.46 16.94 -9.86
N PRO A 210 12.96 17.71 -10.85
CA PRO A 210 14.39 18.03 -10.95
C PRO A 210 14.88 18.83 -9.73
N SER A 211 16.17 18.70 -9.39
CA SER A 211 16.76 19.47 -8.28
C SER A 211 16.61 20.98 -8.53
N GLY A 212 16.05 21.71 -7.56
CA GLY A 212 15.96 23.18 -7.61
C GLY A 212 14.58 23.75 -7.93
N SER A 213 13.52 22.93 -7.97
CA SER A 213 12.15 23.46 -7.89
C SER A 213 11.90 24.06 -6.51
N GLU A 214 11.66 25.37 -6.43
CA GLU A 214 11.27 26.03 -5.17
C GLU A 214 9.82 25.67 -4.80
N GLY A 215 9.54 25.46 -3.50
CA GLY A 215 8.17 25.26 -2.99
C GLY A 215 7.64 23.82 -3.09
N GLU A 216 8.52 22.84 -2.98
CA GLU A 216 8.26 21.44 -3.25
C GLU A 216 7.34 20.77 -2.19
N PRO A 217 6.17 20.21 -2.56
CA PRO A 217 5.35 19.41 -1.64
C PRO A 217 6.10 18.27 -0.94
N GLN A 218 7.18 17.80 -1.53
CA GLN A 218 8.02 16.69 -1.11
C GLN A 218 8.52 16.90 0.32
N GLU A 219 9.02 18.10 0.63
CA GLU A 219 9.48 18.48 1.98
C GLU A 219 8.36 18.35 3.02
N SER A 220 7.16 18.82 2.68
CA SER A 220 5.99 18.69 3.55
C SER A 220 5.63 17.22 3.82
N PHE A 221 5.95 16.30 2.92
CA PHE A 221 5.69 14.88 3.09
C PHE A 221 6.90 14.08 3.61
N ASN A 222 8.02 14.75 3.89
CA ASN A 222 9.31 14.13 4.21
C ASN A 222 9.76 13.13 3.12
N VAL A 223 9.46 13.45 1.85
CA VAL A 223 9.94 12.69 0.70
C VAL A 223 11.22 13.37 0.23
N GLU A 224 12.32 13.07 0.91
CA GLU A 224 13.63 13.65 0.62
C GLU A 224 14.15 13.24 -0.76
N ARG A 225 15.10 14.00 -1.32
CA ARG A 225 15.76 13.66 -2.60
C ARG A 225 16.44 12.30 -2.56
N GLU A 226 16.98 11.93 -1.40
CA GLU A 226 17.56 10.63 -1.14
C GLU A 226 17.24 10.24 0.31
N ALA A 227 16.82 8.99 0.53
CA ALA A 227 16.56 8.50 1.89
C ALA A 227 16.74 6.98 2.00
N SER A 228 16.98 6.54 3.24
CA SER A 228 17.16 5.14 3.63
C SER A 228 16.22 4.79 4.78
N PHE A 229 15.52 3.68 4.63
CA PHE A 229 14.61 3.15 5.64
C PHE A 229 14.92 1.70 5.94
N LEU A 230 14.93 1.32 7.22
CA LEU A 230 14.78 -0.09 7.56
C LEU A 230 13.34 -0.51 7.29
N ILE A 231 13.17 -1.58 6.51
CA ILE A 231 11.88 -2.16 6.20
C ILE A 231 11.68 -3.49 6.94
N GLN A 232 10.58 -3.58 7.69
CA GLN A 232 10.21 -4.78 8.43
C GLN A 232 8.79 -5.23 8.09
N ILE A 233 8.59 -6.53 7.95
CA ILE A 233 7.30 -7.16 7.68
C ILE A 233 6.70 -7.64 8.99
N LYS A 234 5.42 -7.32 9.20
CA LYS A 234 4.66 -7.77 10.36
C LYS A 234 4.06 -9.15 10.09
N ASN A 235 4.16 -10.03 11.08
CA ASN A 235 3.54 -11.35 11.02
C ASN A 235 2.01 -11.23 11.11
N PRO A 236 1.25 -11.68 10.08
CA PRO A 236 -0.21 -11.58 10.08
C PRO A 236 -0.88 -12.46 11.15
N GLU A 237 -0.21 -13.51 11.62
CA GLU A 237 -0.73 -14.48 12.59
C GLU A 237 -0.56 -14.05 14.05
N VAL A 238 0.43 -13.20 14.33
CA VAL A 238 0.64 -12.64 15.67
C VAL A 238 -0.46 -11.59 15.94
N GLY A 239 -1.26 -11.82 16.99
CA GLY A 239 -2.46 -11.02 17.32
C GLY A 239 -3.80 -11.66 16.90
N ARG A 240 -3.83 -12.93 16.49
CA ARG A 240 -5.08 -13.71 16.32
C ARG A 240 -5.72 -14.16 17.64
N GLY A 241 -5.06 -13.99 18.80
CA GLY A 241 -5.48 -14.68 20.04
C GLY A 241 -5.21 -14.02 21.38
N ASP A 242 -4.62 -12.83 21.48
CA ASP A 242 -4.59 -12.09 22.73
C ASP A 242 -5.31 -10.76 22.57
N GLY A 243 -6.17 -10.40 23.52
CA GLY A 243 -6.88 -9.11 23.52
C GLY A 243 -5.96 -7.92 23.79
N SER A 244 -4.66 -8.02 23.50
CA SER A 244 -3.65 -7.02 23.80
C SER A 244 -3.24 -6.31 22.49
N ASP A 245 -4.13 -5.43 22.04
CA ASP A 245 -3.75 -4.23 21.28
C ASP A 245 -2.90 -3.29 22.18
N ILE A 246 -1.83 -3.81 22.79
CA ILE A 246 -0.93 -3.03 23.64
C ILE A 246 0.15 -2.46 22.74
N GLY A 247 -0.10 -1.23 22.29
CA GLY A 247 0.85 -0.48 21.48
C GLY A 247 0.40 0.89 20.95
N GLY A 248 -0.64 1.52 21.52
CA GLY A 248 -0.99 2.91 21.22
C GLY A 248 -1.53 3.19 19.81
N GLY A 249 -2.85 3.19 19.67
CA GLY A 249 -3.56 4.03 18.71
C GLY A 249 -3.83 3.48 17.29
N PHE A 250 -3.40 2.26 16.94
CA PHE A 250 -3.62 1.74 15.59
C PHE A 250 -4.27 0.36 15.58
N ARG A 251 -5.54 0.32 15.20
CA ARG A 251 -6.23 -0.90 14.77
C ARG A 251 -5.67 -1.24 13.39
N GLY A 252 -4.83 -2.29 13.31
CA GLY A 252 -4.26 -2.77 12.04
C GLY A 252 -5.34 -3.16 11.02
N LEU A 253 -4.94 -3.73 9.89
CA LEU A 253 -5.91 -4.21 8.90
C LEU A 253 -6.93 -5.17 9.54
N GLN A 254 -8.20 -5.04 9.13
CA GLN A 254 -9.22 -6.00 9.52
C GLN A 254 -8.76 -7.41 9.14
N THR A 255 -9.09 -8.43 9.93
CA THR A 255 -8.57 -9.80 9.76
C THR A 255 -8.73 -10.35 8.33
N LYS A 256 -9.79 -9.95 7.62
CA LYS A 256 -10.07 -10.35 6.22
C LYS A 256 -9.18 -9.66 5.17
N ARG A 257 -8.37 -8.68 5.57
CA ARG A 257 -7.46 -7.92 4.72
C ARG A 257 -5.99 -8.20 5.01
N LYS A 258 -5.66 -9.08 5.97
CA LYS A 258 -4.27 -9.45 6.24
C LYS A 258 -3.73 -10.35 5.14
N ALA A 259 -2.43 -10.26 4.87
CA ALA A 259 -1.78 -11.14 3.90
C ALA A 259 -1.95 -12.63 4.24
N ALA A 260 -2.14 -13.41 3.18
CA ALA A 260 -2.15 -14.87 3.21
C ALA A 260 -0.85 -15.38 2.56
N PHE A 261 0.24 -15.41 3.34
CA PHE A 261 1.52 -15.89 2.84
C PHE A 261 1.51 -17.40 2.57
N PRO A 262 2.24 -17.90 1.54
CA PRO A 262 2.49 -19.31 1.37
C PRO A 262 3.32 -19.85 2.55
N ALA A 263 3.25 -21.16 2.79
CA ALA A 263 3.89 -21.79 3.94
C ALA A 263 5.41 -21.52 4.01
N ARG A 264 6.07 -21.44 2.84
CA ARG A 264 7.50 -21.09 2.72
C ARG A 264 7.82 -19.73 3.33
N LEU A 265 7.03 -18.70 3.04
CA LEU A 265 7.21 -17.34 3.56
C LEU A 265 6.73 -17.22 5.00
N GLN A 266 5.56 -17.79 5.32
CA GLN A 266 5.02 -17.77 6.68
C GLN A 266 5.96 -18.46 7.69
N GLY A 267 6.63 -19.53 7.29
CA GLY A 267 7.59 -20.25 8.14
C GLY A 267 8.80 -19.41 8.56
N GLN A 268 9.20 -18.41 7.77
CA GLN A 268 10.39 -17.60 8.06
C GLN A 268 10.22 -16.67 9.27
N PHE A 269 8.97 -16.36 9.64
CA PHE A 269 8.73 -15.55 10.84
C PHE A 269 9.24 -16.25 12.10
N GLY A 270 9.26 -17.59 12.16
CA GLY A 270 9.78 -18.34 13.31
C GLY A 270 9.16 -17.90 14.65
N GLY A 271 7.88 -17.51 14.65
CA GLY A 271 7.17 -16.98 15.82
C GLY A 271 7.46 -15.50 16.17
N LYS A 272 8.37 -14.82 15.46
CA LYS A 272 8.62 -13.39 15.62
C LYS A 272 7.43 -12.57 15.15
N ARG A 273 7.22 -11.42 15.80
CA ARG A 273 6.18 -10.44 15.43
C ARG A 273 6.55 -9.65 14.17
N PHE A 274 7.84 -9.38 13.99
CA PHE A 274 8.38 -8.67 12.84
C PHE A 274 9.66 -9.37 12.37
N ILE A 275 9.91 -9.33 11.06
CA ILE A 275 11.15 -9.77 10.40
C ILE A 275 11.59 -8.70 9.39
N PRO A 276 12.88 -8.66 9.00
CA PRO A 276 13.31 -7.88 7.84
C PRO A 276 12.53 -8.28 6.57
N ALA A 277 12.39 -7.37 5.61
CA ALA A 277 11.81 -7.69 4.29
C ALA A 277 12.80 -8.46 3.40
N ASP A 278 13.29 -9.60 3.90
CA ASP A 278 14.16 -10.53 3.22
C ASP A 278 13.53 -11.93 3.30
N PRO A 279 13.07 -12.51 2.17
CA PRO A 279 13.15 -11.96 0.82
C PRO A 279 12.12 -10.84 0.55
N PRO A 280 12.33 -9.98 -0.47
CA PRO A 280 11.36 -8.97 -0.89
C PRO A 280 9.99 -9.54 -1.30
N ASP A 281 9.90 -10.84 -1.61
CA ASP A 281 8.68 -11.58 -1.97
C ASP A 281 7.50 -11.32 -1.03
N PHE A 282 7.74 -11.00 0.26
CA PHE A 282 6.67 -10.64 1.18
C PHE A 282 5.81 -9.46 0.68
N LEU A 283 6.40 -8.56 -0.10
CA LEU A 283 5.71 -7.41 -0.68
C LEU A 283 4.82 -7.79 -1.88
N ASN A 284 4.92 -9.03 -2.39
CA ASN A 284 4.11 -9.55 -3.50
C ASN A 284 2.73 -10.09 -3.06
N TYR A 285 2.33 -9.84 -1.81
CA TYR A 285 1.07 -10.29 -1.23
C TYR A 285 0.23 -9.12 -0.71
N GLU A 286 -1.00 -9.03 -1.19
CA GLU A 286 -1.97 -8.02 -0.74
C GLU A 286 -2.24 -8.18 0.76
N GLY A 287 -2.34 -7.06 1.47
CA GLY A 287 -2.54 -7.05 2.91
C GLY A 287 -1.27 -7.25 3.73
N CYS A 288 -0.10 -7.34 3.10
CA CYS A 288 1.19 -7.40 3.77
C CYS A 288 1.40 -6.09 4.55
N GLU A 289 1.45 -6.17 5.88
CA GLU A 289 1.68 -5.03 6.76
C GLU A 289 3.19 -4.82 6.95
N LEU A 290 3.68 -3.60 6.74
CA LEU A 290 5.10 -3.25 6.84
C LEU A 290 5.34 -2.05 7.75
N LEU A 291 6.56 -1.95 8.27
CA LEU A 291 7.07 -0.80 9.00
C LEU A 291 8.24 -0.19 8.25
N LEU A 292 8.21 1.14 8.10
CA LEU A 292 9.36 1.94 7.69
C LEU A 292 9.93 2.65 8.91
N ILE A 293 11.23 2.51 9.12
CA ILE A 293 11.98 3.11 10.23
C ILE A 293 13.08 3.93 9.59
N SER A 294 13.22 5.21 9.94
CA SER A 294 14.33 6.01 9.40
C SER A 294 15.67 5.36 9.77
N ALA A 295 16.51 5.19 8.76
CA ALA A 295 17.92 4.84 8.92
C ALA A 295 18.75 6.14 8.78
N SER A 296 20.05 6.06 9.07
CA SER A 296 20.93 7.23 9.03
C SER A 296 20.89 7.94 7.67
N ASP A 297 21.08 9.26 7.70
CA ASP A 297 21.11 10.12 6.52
C ASP A 297 22.39 9.86 5.67
N ASP A 298 23.41 9.21 6.24
CA ASP A 298 24.68 8.89 5.58
C ASP A 298 24.71 7.45 5.06
N ILE A 299 24.06 7.25 3.90
CA ILE A 299 23.96 5.97 3.19
C ILE A 299 25.32 5.50 2.70
N GLU A 300 26.17 6.42 2.23
CA GLU A 300 27.48 6.09 1.69
C GLU A 300 28.43 5.62 2.80
N GLU A 301 28.43 6.27 3.96
CA GLU A 301 29.22 5.83 5.11
C GLU A 301 28.69 4.52 5.71
N GLU A 302 27.37 4.35 5.80
CA GLU A 302 26.78 3.16 6.43
C GLU A 302 26.81 1.92 5.51
N LEU A 303 26.61 2.08 4.21
CA LEU A 303 26.41 0.97 3.27
C LEU A 303 27.45 0.92 2.14
N GLY A 304 28.25 1.97 1.95
CA GLY A 304 29.26 2.04 0.88
C GLY A 304 28.64 2.03 -0.52
N LEU A 305 27.45 2.60 -0.67
CA LEU A 305 26.67 2.57 -1.90
C LEU A 305 26.25 3.96 -2.36
N GLU A 306 26.37 4.17 -3.66
CA GLU A 306 25.85 5.35 -4.34
C GLU A 306 24.74 4.92 -5.31
N LEU A 307 23.54 5.51 -5.17
CA LEU A 307 22.45 5.35 -6.13
C LEU A 307 22.69 6.28 -7.33
N LYS A 308 22.85 5.65 -8.51
CA LYS A 308 22.91 6.36 -9.79
C LYS A 308 21.52 6.42 -10.42
N THR A 309 21.11 7.63 -10.76
CA THR A 309 19.93 7.90 -11.60
C THR A 309 20.35 7.79 -13.06
N GLU A 310 19.49 7.24 -13.92
CA GLU A 310 19.84 7.02 -15.33
C GLU A 310 19.60 8.27 -16.19
N CYS A 311 18.85 9.26 -15.68
CA CYS A 311 18.52 10.49 -16.39
C CYS A 311 19.03 11.76 -15.68
N GLU A 312 19.67 12.66 -16.43
CA GLU A 312 19.54 14.10 -16.16
C GLU A 312 18.08 14.45 -16.47
N ALA A 313 17.42 15.16 -15.56
CA ALA A 313 15.96 15.27 -15.44
C ALA A 313 15.24 15.96 -16.63
N ASP A 314 15.17 15.29 -17.79
CA ASP A 314 14.30 15.65 -18.90
C ASP A 314 12.90 15.07 -18.66
N ALA A 315 11.90 15.95 -18.56
CA ALA A 315 10.50 15.57 -18.32
C ALA A 315 9.91 14.63 -19.39
N ASP A 316 10.54 14.56 -20.57
CA ASP A 316 10.18 13.66 -21.67
C ASP A 316 10.57 12.19 -21.39
N CYS A 317 11.40 11.93 -20.37
CA CYS A 317 11.83 10.59 -19.95
C CYS A 317 11.11 10.05 -18.69
N SER A 318 10.07 10.72 -18.20
CA SER A 318 9.34 10.26 -17.00
C SER A 318 8.58 8.95 -17.26
N ASP A 319 9.03 7.86 -16.65
CA ASP A 319 8.29 6.58 -16.65
C ASP A 319 6.93 6.74 -15.97
N LEU A 320 6.81 7.66 -15.00
CA LEU A 320 5.54 8.02 -14.39
C LEU A 320 4.53 8.56 -15.42
N LEU A 321 4.94 9.45 -16.32
CA LEU A 321 4.09 9.94 -17.41
C LEU A 321 3.78 8.85 -18.43
N GLN A 322 4.77 8.04 -18.80
CA GLN A 322 4.58 6.94 -19.75
C GLN A 322 3.60 5.87 -19.23
N MET A 323 3.74 5.49 -17.95
CA MET A 323 2.92 4.45 -17.33
C MET A 323 1.54 4.96 -16.93
N PHE A 324 1.47 6.11 -16.24
CA PHE A 324 0.24 6.57 -15.59
C PHE A 324 -0.52 7.66 -16.38
N GLY A 325 0.08 8.28 -17.40
CA GLY A 325 -0.58 9.22 -18.31
C GLY A 325 -1.31 10.35 -17.57
N GLU A 326 -2.62 10.49 -17.79
CA GLU A 326 -3.44 11.51 -17.10
C GLU A 326 -3.52 11.33 -15.57
N ALA A 327 -3.34 10.11 -15.04
CA ALA A 327 -3.27 9.90 -13.60
C ALA A 327 -1.95 10.45 -13.00
N ALA A 328 -0.94 10.62 -13.85
CA ALA A 328 0.30 11.33 -13.58
C ALA A 328 0.24 12.82 -13.93
N ALA A 329 -0.87 13.33 -14.53
CA ALA A 329 -0.93 14.67 -15.12
C ALA A 329 -0.42 15.75 -14.16
N THR A 330 0.60 16.44 -14.68
CA THR A 330 1.71 17.12 -14.02
C THR A 330 1.44 18.53 -13.53
N LYS A 331 0.22 19.06 -13.67
CA LYS A 331 -0.09 20.39 -13.12
C LYS A 331 0.27 20.55 -11.63
N PRO A 332 0.28 19.52 -10.77
CA PRO A 332 0.78 19.63 -9.39
C PRO A 332 2.23 19.21 -9.18
N LEU A 333 2.82 18.44 -10.10
CA LEU A 333 4.19 17.94 -9.98
C LEU A 333 5.20 19.11 -10.04
N LEU A 334 4.81 20.21 -10.70
CA LEU A 334 5.63 21.39 -10.95
C LEU A 334 4.94 22.74 -10.64
N SER A 335 3.64 22.78 -10.32
CA SER A 335 2.94 24.04 -10.04
C SER A 335 1.72 23.88 -9.13
N GLY A 336 1.96 23.81 -7.82
CA GLY A 336 0.95 24.11 -6.81
C GLY A 336 1.40 25.32 -6.00
N THR A 337 0.49 26.24 -5.68
CA THR A 337 0.80 27.28 -4.69
C THR A 337 0.70 26.63 -3.31
N TRP A 338 1.82 26.14 -2.80
CA TRP A 338 1.97 25.74 -1.41
C TRP A 338 2.28 27.02 -0.61
N VAL A 339 1.45 27.32 0.41
CA VAL A 339 1.58 28.53 1.26
C VAL A 339 2.02 28.14 2.65
#